data_AF-A0A9E2JLK1-F1
#
_entry.id   AF-A0A9E2JLK1-F1
#
_cell.length_a   1.000
_cell.length_b   1.000
_cell.length_c   1.000
_cell.angle_alpha   90.00
_cell.angle_beta   90.00
_cell.angle_gamma   90.00
#
_symmetry.space_group_name_H-M   'P 1'
#
loop_
_entity.id
_entity.type
_entity.pdbx_description
1 polymer ?
#
loop_
_entity_poly.entity_id
_entity_poly.type
_entity_poly.pdbx_seq_one_letter_code
_entity_poly.pdbx_strand_id
1 'polypeptide(L)'
;MKTSKPGRVTRVLPERHLNLDEAKKGYPEKFRPESKIFKNIRRGARIFVSSACAEPQYAVRALQEFVVSEPKAFYDAEVFQVWTMGVAPYTDIKYKDHFRYNAFFIGRNARSAVNEGFADYTPVFLSETPDLFYRRLVPLDVAII
;
A
#
# COMPACT_ATOMS: atom_id res chain seq x y z
N MET A 1 31.45 1.86 -49.69
CA MET A 1 30.50 2.95 -49.36
C MET A 1 29.63 2.49 -48.19
N LYS A 2 30.08 2.73 -46.94
CA LYS A 2 29.34 2.37 -45.71
C LYS A 2 28.70 3.64 -45.16
N THR A 3 27.38 3.71 -45.14
CA THR A 3 26.63 4.84 -44.57
C THR A 3 26.54 4.69 -43.05
N SER A 4 27.28 5.53 -42.32
CA SER A 4 27.17 5.67 -40.86
C SER A 4 25.82 6.29 -40.49
N LYS A 5 25.01 5.58 -39.70
CA LYS A 5 23.79 6.17 -39.11
C LYS A 5 24.18 7.21 -38.05
N PRO A 6 23.51 8.36 -37.97
CA PRO A 6 23.79 9.36 -36.96
C PRO A 6 23.40 8.84 -35.57
N GLY A 7 24.31 8.98 -34.62
CA GLY A 7 24.14 8.57 -33.23
C GLY A 7 22.92 9.26 -32.62
N ARG A 8 22.06 8.45 -31.99
CA ARG A 8 20.89 8.94 -31.26
C ARG A 8 21.40 9.73 -30.04
N VAL A 9 21.29 11.05 -30.06
CA VAL A 9 21.58 11.91 -28.91
C VAL A 9 20.60 11.52 -27.80
N THR A 10 21.05 10.73 -26.83
CA THR A 10 20.32 10.53 -25.58
C THR A 10 20.26 11.87 -24.88
N ARG A 11 19.10 12.53 -24.95
CA ARG A 11 18.81 13.71 -24.15
C ARG A 11 18.81 13.24 -22.69
N VAL A 12 19.94 13.38 -22.02
CA VAL A 12 20.04 13.17 -20.57
C VAL A 12 19.13 14.22 -19.97
N LEU A 13 17.98 13.79 -19.44
CA LEU A 13 17.12 14.68 -18.67
C LEU A 13 17.99 15.20 -17.50
N PRO A 14 18.01 16.50 -17.22
CA PRO A 14 18.80 17.02 -16.10
C PRO A 14 18.38 16.27 -14.83
N GLU A 15 19.35 15.75 -14.09
CA GLU A 15 19.11 15.13 -12.79
C GLU A 15 18.45 16.16 -11.88
N ARG A 16 17.12 16.06 -11.76
CA ARG A 16 16.35 16.90 -10.88
C ARG A 16 16.55 16.33 -9.49
N HIS A 17 17.63 16.73 -8.82
CA HIS A 17 17.85 16.38 -7.42
C HIS A 17 16.66 16.92 -6.62
N LEU A 18 15.82 15.99 -6.15
CA LEU A 18 14.67 16.32 -5.30
C LEU A 18 15.22 16.72 -3.94
N ASN A 19 15.24 18.02 -3.66
CA ASN A 19 15.56 18.54 -2.33
C ASN A 19 14.34 18.32 -1.42
N LEU A 20 14.48 17.44 -0.42
CA LEU A 20 13.44 17.11 0.55
C LEU A 20 12.98 18.32 1.37
N ASP A 21 13.87 19.27 1.68
CA ASP A 21 13.52 20.46 2.45
C ASP A 21 12.74 21.46 1.60
N GLU A 22 13.09 21.59 0.31
CA GLU A 22 12.28 22.35 -0.65
C GLU A 22 10.91 21.70 -0.86
N ALA A 23 10.84 20.37 -0.95
CA ALA A 23 9.57 19.65 -1.05
C ALA A 23 8.69 19.85 0.18
N LYS A 24 9.27 19.80 1.39
CA LYS A 24 8.57 20.10 2.66
C LYS A 24 8.06 21.54 2.69
N LYS A 25 8.86 22.49 2.21
CA LYS A 25 8.47 23.90 2.14
C LYS A 25 7.37 24.15 1.11
N GLY A 26 7.41 23.46 -0.02
CA GLY A 26 6.43 23.57 -1.10
C GLY A 26 5.12 22.84 -0.85
N TYR A 27 5.12 21.78 -0.04
CA TYR A 27 3.96 20.93 0.24
C TYR A 27 3.84 20.55 1.73
N PRO A 28 3.77 21.52 2.65
CA PRO A 28 3.76 21.24 4.09
C PRO A 28 2.60 20.32 4.51
N GLU A 29 1.50 20.31 3.76
CA GLU A 29 0.36 19.44 3.97
C GLU A 29 0.61 17.97 3.65
N LYS A 30 1.63 17.65 2.85
CA LYS A 30 2.03 16.28 2.50
C LYS A 30 3.06 15.69 3.45
N PHE A 31 3.68 16.52 4.28
CA PHE A 31 4.66 16.10 5.30
C PHE A 31 4.04 16.27 6.70
N ARG A 32 3.07 15.41 7.02
CA ARG A 32 2.34 15.43 8.29
C ARG A 32 2.83 14.33 9.23
N PRO A 33 2.67 14.48 10.56
CA PRO A 33 2.89 13.38 11.50
C PRO A 33 1.99 12.18 11.19
N GLU A 34 2.49 10.97 11.41
CA GLU A 34 1.76 9.73 11.10
C GLU A 34 0.40 9.66 11.80
N SER A 35 0.34 10.08 13.07
CA SER A 35 -0.90 10.13 13.86
C SER A 35 -1.96 11.05 13.24
N LYS A 36 -1.57 12.11 12.52
CA LYS A 36 -2.49 12.99 11.80
C LYS A 36 -2.91 12.39 10.47
N ILE A 37 -2.03 11.64 9.81
CA ILE A 37 -2.32 10.94 8.55
C ILE A 37 -3.34 9.82 8.79
N PHE A 38 -3.05 8.92 9.74
CA PHE A 38 -3.86 7.73 9.98
C PHE A 38 -5.22 8.03 10.62
N LYS A 39 -5.39 9.18 11.30
CA LYS A 39 -6.71 9.65 11.77
C LYS A 39 -7.73 9.89 10.66
N ASN A 40 -7.31 10.00 9.40
CA ASN A 40 -8.21 10.14 8.28
C ASN A 40 -8.76 8.78 7.80
N ILE A 41 -8.24 7.66 8.30
CA ILE A 41 -8.77 6.32 8.00
C ILE A 41 -10.08 6.17 8.77
N ARG A 42 -11.17 6.04 8.02
CA ARG A 42 -12.53 5.86 8.59
C ARG A 42 -12.82 4.39 8.89
N ARG A 43 -13.83 4.15 9.72
CA ARG A 43 -14.40 2.80 9.91
C ARG A 43 -14.84 2.23 8.55
N GLY A 44 -14.54 0.96 8.29
CA GLY A 44 -14.90 0.32 7.02
C GLY A 44 -14.08 0.79 5.82
N ALA A 45 -12.95 1.48 6.03
CA ALA A 45 -12.12 1.97 4.94
C ALA A 45 -11.46 0.82 4.17
N ARG A 46 -11.40 0.95 2.85
CA ARG A 46 -10.69 0.03 1.97
C ARG A 46 -9.31 0.58 1.65
N ILE A 47 -8.29 -0.11 2.14
CA ILE A 47 -6.89 0.30 2.11
C ILE A 47 -6.16 -0.59 1.12
N PHE A 48 -5.53 -0.02 0.10
CA PHE A 48 -4.57 -0.73 -0.73
C PHE A 48 -3.15 -0.51 -0.21
N VAL A 49 -2.38 -1.59 -0.12
CA VAL A 49 -0.95 -1.52 0.22
C VAL A 49 -0.14 -1.96 -1.00
N SER A 50 0.88 -1.18 -1.37
CA SER A 50 1.83 -1.58 -2.42
C SER A 50 2.40 -2.98 -2.16
N SER A 51 2.68 -3.71 -3.24
CA SER A 51 3.01 -5.14 -3.18
C SER A 51 4.50 -5.40 -3.43
N ALA A 52 4.94 -6.59 -3.02
CA ALA A 52 6.31 -7.07 -3.20
C ALA A 52 7.35 -6.07 -2.66
N CYS A 53 8.37 -5.73 -3.44
CA CYS A 53 9.43 -4.80 -3.04
C CYS A 53 8.96 -3.35 -2.86
N ALA A 54 7.75 -3.02 -3.33
CA ALA A 54 7.17 -1.69 -3.18
C ALA A 54 6.37 -1.54 -1.88
N GLU A 55 6.21 -2.59 -1.06
CA GLU A 55 5.48 -2.50 0.20
C GLU A 55 6.20 -1.54 1.17
N PRO A 56 5.59 -0.38 1.53
CA PRO A 56 6.24 0.65 2.35
C PRO A 56 6.31 0.20 3.81
N GLN A 57 7.34 -0.59 4.13
CA GLN A 57 7.54 -1.25 5.42
C GLN A 57 7.42 -0.30 6.62
N TYR A 58 7.93 0.93 6.50
CA TYR A 58 7.84 1.93 7.55
C TYR A 58 6.39 2.37 7.78
N ALA A 59 5.66 2.72 6.72
CA ALA A 59 4.28 3.19 6.82
C ALA A 59 3.35 2.10 7.37
N VAL A 60 3.55 0.84 6.96
CA VAL A 60 2.79 -0.31 7.47
C VAL A 60 3.02 -0.52 8.97
N ARG A 61 4.28 -0.45 9.44
CA ARG A 61 4.60 -0.53 10.87
C ARG A 61 4.04 0.66 11.65
N ALA A 62 4.16 1.87 11.12
CA ALA A 62 3.62 3.06 11.78
C ALA A 62 2.09 3.00 11.90
N LEU A 63 1.39 2.44 10.90
CA LEU A 63 -0.06 2.21 10.99
C LEU A 63 -0.40 1.21 12.09
N GLN A 64 0.38 0.14 12.23
CA GLN A 64 0.24 -0.84 13.29
C GLN A 64 0.46 -0.22 14.68
N GLU A 65 1.52 0.57 14.85
CA GLU A 65 1.79 1.28 16.11
C GLU A 65 0.69 2.28 16.44
N PHE A 66 0.17 2.96 15.42
CA PHE A 66 -0.95 3.89 15.58
C PHE A 66 -2.19 3.20 16.15
N VAL A 67 -2.63 2.07 15.59
CA VAL A 67 -3.82 1.36 16.11
C VAL A 67 -3.60 0.79 17.51
N VAL A 68 -2.36 0.44 17.89
CA VAL A 68 -2.02 0.05 19.27
C VAL A 68 -2.13 1.25 20.22
N SER A 69 -1.62 2.41 19.80
CA SER A 69 -1.64 3.64 20.61
C SER A 69 -3.03 4.28 20.73
N GLU A 70 -3.87 4.11 19.70
CA GLU A 70 -5.23 4.61 19.62
C GLU A 70 -6.22 3.49 19.27
N PRO A 71 -6.55 2.57 20.19
CA PRO A 71 -7.40 1.39 19.92
C PRO A 71 -8.84 1.70 19.52
N LYS A 72 -9.23 2.97 19.50
CA LYS A 72 -10.55 3.45 19.07
C LYS A 72 -10.50 4.24 17.77
N ALA A 73 -9.34 4.29 17.10
CA ALA A 73 -9.15 5.13 15.91
C ALA A 73 -10.08 4.74 14.76
N PHE A 74 -10.11 3.45 14.41
CA PHE A 74 -11.04 2.90 13.44
C PHE A 74 -11.22 1.40 13.65
N TYR A 75 -12.23 0.84 13.00
CA TYR A 75 -12.56 -0.58 13.03
C TYR A 75 -12.89 -1.06 11.63
N ASP A 76 -12.73 -2.36 11.40
CA ASP A 76 -13.22 -3.06 10.20
C ASP A 76 -12.66 -2.48 8.88
N ALA A 77 -11.40 -2.04 8.87
CA ALA A 77 -10.74 -1.61 7.65
C ALA A 77 -10.32 -2.83 6.82
N GLU A 78 -10.65 -2.83 5.53
CA GLU A 78 -10.31 -3.92 4.62
C GLU A 78 -8.97 -3.62 3.93
N VAL A 79 -7.98 -4.49 4.08
CA VAL A 79 -6.64 -4.30 3.51
C VAL A 79 -6.49 -5.18 2.27
N PHE A 80 -6.34 -4.56 1.11
CA PHE A 80 -6.09 -5.21 -0.17
C PHE A 80 -4.61 -5.18 -0.52
N GLN A 81 -4.09 -6.33 -0.92
CA GLN A 81 -2.74 -6.43 -1.43
C GLN A 81 -2.63 -7.54 -2.45
N VAL A 82 -1.81 -7.31 -3.49
CA VAL A 82 -1.56 -8.31 -4.52
C VAL A 82 -0.66 -9.39 -3.96
N TRP A 83 0.52 -9.04 -3.45
CA TRP A 83 1.45 -9.99 -2.89
C TRP A 83 2.27 -9.34 -1.78
N THR A 84 2.18 -9.89 -0.57
CA THR A 84 3.04 -9.51 0.55
C THR A 84 4.33 -10.33 0.55
N MET A 85 5.47 -9.64 0.62
CA MET A 85 6.78 -10.24 0.90
C MET A 85 7.36 -9.77 2.24
N GLY A 86 6.81 -8.70 2.81
CA GLY A 86 7.29 -8.07 4.04
C GLY A 86 6.48 -8.48 5.26
N VAL A 87 6.33 -7.53 6.19
CA VAL A 87 5.51 -7.72 7.39
C VAL A 87 4.05 -7.52 7.00
N ALA A 88 3.21 -8.54 7.23
CA ALA A 88 1.76 -8.44 7.06
C ALA A 88 1.10 -8.33 8.44
N PRO A 89 1.27 -7.23 9.19
CA PRO A 89 0.82 -7.18 10.58
C PRO A 89 -0.69 -7.27 10.71
N TYR A 90 -1.44 -6.82 9.70
CA TYR A 90 -2.89 -6.93 9.62
C TYR A 90 -3.41 -8.37 9.52
N THR A 91 -2.56 -9.40 9.41
CA THR A 91 -2.98 -10.81 9.50
C THR A 91 -2.86 -11.38 10.91
N ASP A 92 -2.31 -10.63 11.87
CA ASP A 92 -2.23 -11.06 13.28
C ASP A 92 -3.58 -10.88 13.97
N ILE A 93 -4.05 -11.93 14.66
CA ILE A 93 -5.35 -11.98 15.34
C ILE A 93 -5.57 -10.82 16.31
N LYS A 94 -4.50 -10.28 16.90
CA LYS A 94 -4.61 -9.15 17.84
C LYS A 94 -5.11 -7.86 17.18
N TYR A 95 -5.07 -7.78 15.85
CA TYR A 95 -5.57 -6.64 15.09
C TYR A 95 -6.88 -6.89 14.34
N LYS A 96 -7.53 -8.04 14.57
CA LYS A 96 -8.75 -8.46 13.84
C LYS A 96 -9.90 -7.46 13.90
N ASP A 97 -9.99 -6.66 14.96
CA ASP A 97 -11.06 -5.68 15.12
C ASP A 97 -10.80 -4.41 14.29
N HIS A 98 -9.54 -4.17 13.92
CA HIS A 98 -9.12 -3.03 13.12
C HIS A 98 -8.99 -3.37 11.64
N PHE A 99 -8.46 -4.56 11.32
CA PHE A 99 -8.16 -4.96 9.96
C PHE A 99 -8.78 -6.30 9.59
N ARG A 100 -9.30 -6.37 8.37
CA ARG A 100 -9.59 -7.61 7.66
C ARG A 100 -8.76 -7.64 6.39
N TYR A 101 -7.84 -8.60 6.31
CA TYR A 101 -6.95 -8.71 5.15
C TYR A 101 -7.65 -9.47 4.01
N ASN A 102 -7.64 -8.91 2.79
CA ASN A 102 -8.17 -9.52 1.58
C ASN A 102 -7.04 -9.65 0.54
N ALA A 103 -6.53 -10.87 0.39
CA ALA A 103 -5.41 -11.15 -0.49
C ALA A 103 -5.88 -11.45 -1.92
N PHE A 104 -5.19 -10.90 -2.92
CA PHE A 104 -5.30 -11.41 -4.31
C PHE A 104 -4.31 -12.54 -4.60
N PHE A 105 -3.30 -12.72 -3.76
CA PHE A 105 -2.37 -13.85 -3.80
C PHE A 105 -2.03 -14.33 -2.39
N ILE A 106 -2.18 -15.63 -2.12
CA ILE A 106 -1.87 -16.21 -0.81
C ILE A 106 -0.38 -16.61 -0.73
N GLY A 107 0.41 -15.75 -0.11
CA GLY A 107 1.78 -16.07 0.31
C GLY A 107 1.84 -16.81 1.66
N ARG A 108 3.06 -17.14 2.11
CA ARG A 108 3.31 -17.72 3.44
C ARG A 108 2.71 -16.88 4.57
N ASN A 109 2.77 -15.55 4.44
CA ASN A 109 2.36 -14.60 5.46
C ASN A 109 0.84 -14.56 5.69
N ALA A 110 0.03 -14.92 4.69
CA ALA A 110 -1.42 -14.84 4.76
C ALA A 110 -2.10 -16.19 4.89
N ARG A 111 -1.40 -17.29 4.57
CA ARG A 111 -1.99 -18.63 4.44
C ARG A 111 -2.67 -19.11 5.72
N SER A 112 -2.05 -18.93 6.88
CA SER A 112 -2.65 -19.33 8.16
C SER A 112 -3.91 -18.54 8.45
N ALA A 113 -3.84 -17.21 8.32
CA ALA A 113 -4.98 -16.32 8.56
C ALA A 113 -6.17 -16.63 7.63
N VAL A 114 -5.92 -16.96 6.36
CA VAL A 114 -6.98 -17.38 5.43
C VAL A 114 -7.58 -18.72 5.86
N ASN A 115 -6.75 -19.71 6.16
CA ASN A 115 -7.22 -21.04 6.56
C ASN A 115 -7.99 -21.01 7.90
N GLU A 116 -7.64 -20.10 8.79
CA GLU A 116 -8.30 -19.91 10.09
C GLU A 116 -9.54 -19.00 10.00
N GLY A 117 -9.83 -18.41 8.83
CA GLY A 117 -11.01 -17.57 8.60
C GLY A 117 -10.86 -16.11 9.04
N PHE A 118 -9.65 -15.68 9.40
CA PHE A 118 -9.34 -14.32 9.81
C PHE A 118 -8.97 -13.39 8.65
N ALA A 119 -8.66 -13.95 7.48
CA ALA A 119 -8.42 -13.21 6.25
C ALA A 119 -9.22 -13.81 5.09
N ASP A 120 -9.50 -12.98 4.08
CA ASP A 120 -10.15 -13.37 2.85
C ASP A 120 -9.14 -13.57 1.72
N TYR A 121 -9.54 -14.38 0.75
CA TYR A 121 -8.84 -14.55 -0.50
C TYR A 121 -9.80 -14.32 -1.67
N THR A 122 -9.49 -13.32 -2.49
CA THR A 122 -10.23 -13.02 -3.71
C THR A 122 -9.40 -13.50 -4.90
N PRO A 123 -9.71 -14.67 -5.50
CA PRO A 123 -8.98 -15.17 -6.65
C PRO A 123 -9.25 -14.27 -7.86
N VAL A 124 -8.18 -13.72 -8.44
CA VAL A 124 -8.23 -12.90 -9.66
C VAL A 124 -6.94 -13.11 -10.46
N PHE A 125 -7.01 -13.02 -11.80
CA PHE A 125 -5.79 -13.00 -12.60
C PHE A 125 -5.00 -11.73 -12.31
N LEU A 126 -3.68 -11.84 -12.16
CA LEU A 126 -2.82 -10.69 -11.85
C LEU A 126 -2.96 -9.55 -12.87
N SER A 127 -3.19 -9.89 -14.15
CA SER A 127 -3.44 -8.93 -15.22
C SER A 127 -4.76 -8.17 -15.08
N GLU A 128 -5.73 -8.73 -14.35
CA GLU A 128 -7.07 -8.16 -14.16
C GLU A 128 -7.19 -7.39 -12.83
N THR A 129 -6.22 -7.50 -11.92
CA THR A 129 -6.22 -6.74 -10.66
C THR A 129 -6.41 -5.23 -10.88
N PRO A 130 -5.72 -4.57 -11.83
CA PRO A 130 -5.93 -3.13 -12.07
C PRO A 130 -7.38 -2.80 -12.44
N ASP A 131 -8.04 -3.67 -13.22
CA ASP A 131 -9.42 -3.47 -13.66
C ASP A 131 -10.41 -3.52 -12.50
N LEU A 132 -10.14 -4.28 -11.44
CA LEU A 132 -10.95 -4.28 -10.22
C LEU A 132 -11.06 -2.86 -9.63
N PHE A 133 -9.96 -2.11 -9.66
CA PHE A 133 -9.91 -0.75 -9.13
C PHE A 133 -10.47 0.27 -10.12
N TYR A 134 -10.10 0.19 -11.41
CA TYR A 134 -10.58 1.12 -12.43
C TYR A 134 -12.09 1.06 -12.61
N ARG A 135 -12.66 -0.14 -12.58
CA ARG A 135 -14.12 -0.36 -12.68
C ARG A 135 -14.85 -0.17 -11.35
N ARG A 136 -14.13 0.18 -10.28
CA ARG A 136 -14.66 0.32 -8.91
C ARG A 136 -15.42 -0.92 -8.41
N LEU A 137 -15.02 -2.10 -8.87
CA LEU A 137 -15.50 -3.37 -8.29
C LEU A 137 -14.94 -3.52 -6.87
N VAL A 138 -13.70 -3.04 -6.69
CA VAL A 138 -13.07 -2.85 -5.38
C VAL A 138 -12.75 -1.35 -5.24
N PRO A 139 -13.67 -0.50 -4.75
CA PRO A 139 -13.38 0.90 -4.49
C PRO A 139 -12.37 1.02 -3.34
N LEU A 140 -11.36 1.87 -3.51
CA LEU A 140 -10.32 2.14 -2.52
C LEU A 140 -10.54 3.52 -1.90
N ASP A 141 -10.43 3.59 -0.58
CA ASP A 141 -10.46 4.85 0.18
C ASP A 141 -9.05 5.40 0.42
N VAL A 142 -8.09 4.50 0.66
CA VAL A 142 -6.71 4.84 1.03
C VAL A 142 -5.74 3.97 0.24
N ALA A 143 -4.64 4.56 -0.23
CA ALA A 143 -3.52 3.83 -0.80
C ALA A 143 -2.25 4.16 -0.01
N ILE A 144 -1.56 3.12 0.46
CA ILE A 144 -0.26 3.22 1.13
C ILE A 144 0.77 2.70 0.15
N ILE A 145 1.53 3.63 -0.41
CA ILE A 145 2.45 3.39 -1.53
C ILE A 145 3.92 3.59 -1.16
#